data_AF-K1U1F6-F1
#
_entry.id   AF-K1U1F6-F1
#
_cell.length_a   1.000
_cell.length_b   1.000
_cell.length_c   1.000
_cell.angle_alpha   90.00
_cell.angle_beta   90.00
_cell.angle_gamma   90.00
#
_symmetry.space_group_name_H-M   'P 1'
#
loop_
_entity.id
_entity.type
_entity.pdbx_description
1 polymer ?
#
loop_
_entity_poly.entity_id
_entity_poly.type
_entity_poly.pdbx_seq_one_letter_code
_entity_poly.pdbx_strand_id
1 'polypeptide(L)' 'MIGGLDVPTSGQVIVDGQELNHMTDEELTIFRRRNIGFVFQQYNLVPMLNVWENIVLPVKLDGRRPD' A
#
# COMPACT_ATOMS: atom_id res chain seq x y z
N MET A 1 -7.13 7.43 6.10
CA MET A 1 -8.34 7.46 5.25
C MET A 1 -8.04 7.46 3.73
N ILE A 2 -7.49 8.51 3.11
CA ILE A 2 -7.33 8.59 1.63
C ILE A 2 -6.43 7.49 1.06
N GLY A 3 -5.35 7.12 1.76
CA GLY A 3 -4.46 6.03 1.34
C GLY A 3 -5.01 4.61 1.55
N GLY A 4 -6.30 4.46 1.85
CA GLY A 4 -6.90 3.17 2.22
C GLY A 4 -6.41 2.60 3.54
N LEU A 5 -5.77 3.42 4.40
CA LEU A 5 -5.29 3.02 5.73
C LEU A 5 -6.38 3.04 6.81
N ASP A 6 -7.47 3.77 6.58
CA ASP A 6 -8.63 3.80 7.48
C ASP A 6 -9.89 3.71 6.65
N VAL A 7 -10.94 3.14 7.24
CA VAL A 7 -12.29 3.10 6.67
C VAL A 7 -13.05 4.36 7.11
N PRO A 8 -13.65 5.13 6.18
CA PRO A 8 -14.47 6.27 6.56
C PRO A 8 -15.74 5.80 7.28
N THR A 9 -16.16 6.52 8.33
CA THR A 9 -17.42 6.24 9.04
C THR A 9 -18.66 6.44 8.15
N SER A 10 -18.57 7.33 7.16
CA SER A 10 -19.63 7.59 6.16
C SER A 10 -19.04 8.18 4.88
N GLY A 11 -19.79 8.12 3.79
CA GLY A 11 -19.31 8.49 2.46
C GLY A 11 -18.46 7.38 1.82
N GLN A 12 -17.86 7.67 0.68
CA GLN A 12 -17.12 6.69 -0.12
C GLN A 12 -15.77 7.23 -0.59
N VAL A 13 -14.76 6.36 -0.65
CA VAL A 13 -13.46 6.65 -1.25
C VAL A 13 -13.34 5.86 -2.55
N ILE A 14 -13.16 6.57 -3.66
CA ILE A 14 -12.95 5.97 -4.98
C ILE A 14 -11.54 6.33 -5.46
N VAL A 15 -10.77 5.32 -5.84
CA VAL A 15 -9.43 5.46 -6.41
C VAL A 15 -9.36 4.61 -7.66
N ASP A 16 -8.95 5.19 -8.80
CA ASP A 16 -8.88 4.49 -10.08
C ASP A 16 -10.19 3.75 -10.46
N GLY A 17 -11.33 4.40 -10.19
CA GLY A 17 -12.66 3.83 -10.43
C GLY A 17 -13.08 2.71 -9.47
N GLN A 18 -12.23 2.33 -8.51
CA GLN A 18 -12.52 1.30 -7.50
C GLN A 18 -12.96 1.93 -6.18
N GLU A 19 -14.09 1.48 -5.65
CA GLU A 19 -14.60 1.91 -4.35
C GLU A 19 -13.97 1.08 -3.22
N LEU A 20 -13.27 1.74 -2.31
CA LEU A 20 -12.52 1.07 -1.23
C LEU A 20 -13.41 0.59 -0.09
N ASN A 21 -14.57 1.22 0.10
CA ASN A 21 -15.46 0.97 1.23
C ASN A 21 -16.02 -0.47 1.30
N HIS A 22 -16.09 -1.16 0.17
CA HIS A 22 -16.64 -2.52 0.08
C HIS A 22 -15.57 -3.60 -0.01
N MET A 23 -14.30 -3.21 -0.01
CA MET A 23 -13.19 -4.16 -0.02
C MET A 23 -12.99 -4.75 1.38
N THR A 24 -12.72 -6.04 1.43
CA THR A 24 -12.22 -6.73 2.62
C THR A 24 -10.83 -6.21 3.00
N ASP A 25 -10.40 -6.49 4.22
CA ASP A 25 -9.07 -6.09 4.72
C ASP A 25 -7.92 -6.66 3.86
N GLU A 26 -8.12 -7.86 3.31
CA GLU A 26 -7.17 -8.51 2.41
C GLU A 26 -7.14 -7.83 1.03
N GLU A 27 -8.30 -7.52 0.46
CA GLU A 27 -8.40 -6.77 -0.80
C GLU A 27 -7.79 -5.38 -0.67
N LEU A 28 -8.04 -4.67 0.43
CA LEU A 28 -7.42 -3.38 0.73
C LEU A 28 -5.89 -3.50 0.85
N THR A 29 -5.39 -4.58 1.45
CA THR A 29 -3.95 -4.83 1.57
C THR A 29 -3.29 -5.01 0.21
N ILE A 30 -3.91 -5.79 -0.67
CA ILE A 30 -3.44 -5.99 -2.05
C ILE A 30 -3.54 -4.68 -2.85
N PHE A 31 -4.65 -3.96 -2.71
CA PHE A 31 -4.88 -2.69 -3.39
C PHE A 31 -3.80 -1.66 -3.02
N ARG A 32 -3.52 -1.47 -1.72
CA ARG A 32 -2.47 -0.56 -1.25
C ARG A 32 -1.11 -0.94 -1.83
N ARG A 33 -0.73 -2.22 -1.77
CA ARG A 33 0.57 -2.70 -2.26
C ARG A 33 0.79 -2.43 -3.75
N ARG A 34 -0.27 -2.41 -4.56
CA ARG A 34 -0.18 -2.26 -6.02
C ARG A 34 -0.41 -0.85 -6.52
N ASN A 35 -1.17 -0.03 -5.81
CA ASN A 35 -1.65 1.26 -6.31
C ASN A 35 -1.20 2.47 -5.48
N ILE A 36 -0.70 2.26 -4.24
CA ILE A 36 -0.41 3.36 -3.31
C ILE A 36 1.02 3.28 -2.79
N GLY A 37 1.76 4.38 -2.96
CA GLY A 37 3.04 4.62 -2.30
C GLY A 37 2.87 5.56 -1.09
N PHE A 38 3.60 5.28 -0.01
CA PHE A 38 3.60 6.13 1.19
C PHE A 38 4.98 6.74 1.40
N VAL A 39 5.02 8.06 1.63
CA VAL A 39 6.22 8.79 2.06
C VAL A 39 5.86 9.56 3.32
N PHE A 40 6.65 9.38 4.37
CA PHE A 40 6.44 10.01 5.67
C PHE A 40 7.64 10.90 6.03
N GLN A 41 7.52 11.71 7.09
CA GLN A 41 8.64 12.51 7.60
C GLN A 41 9.77 11.64 8.17
N GLN A 42 9.43 10.51 8.80
CA GLN A 42 10.39 9.47 9.16
C GLN A 42 10.57 8.48 7.99
N TYR A 43 11.81 8.04 7.76
CA TYR A 43 12.15 7.24 6.59
C TYR A 43 11.55 5.82 6.57
N ASN A 44 11.15 5.26 7.72
CA ASN A 44 10.55 3.92 7.83
C ASN A 44 11.33 2.81 7.10
N LEU A 45 12.65 2.92 7.03
CA LEU A 45 13.52 1.90 6.43
C LEU A 45 13.67 0.71 7.37
N VAL A 46 13.69 -0.49 6.81
CA VAL A 46 14.01 -1.72 7.55
C VAL A 46 15.53 -1.75 7.79
N PRO A 47 16.02 -1.65 9.04
CA PRO A 47 17.45 -1.41 9.30
C PRO A 47 18.38 -2.54 8.84
N MET A 48 17.86 -3.76 8.72
CA MET A 48 18.62 -4.93 8.27
C MET A 48 18.73 -5.05 6.75
N LEU A 49 18.04 -4.19 6.00
CA LEU A 49 18.01 -4.20 4.55
C LEU A 49 18.83 -3.04 3.98
N ASN A 50 19.53 -3.29 2.88
CA ASN A 50 20.17 -2.23 2.11
C ASN A 50 19.11 -1.40 1.34
N VAL A 51 19.57 -0.33 0.65
CA VAL A 51 18.69 0.59 -0.08
C VAL A 51 17.89 -0.14 -1.16
N TRP A 52 18.55 -0.96 -1.98
CA TRP A 52 17.87 -1.72 -3.04
C TRP A 52 16.82 -2.68 -2.46
N GLU A 53 17.16 -3.38 -1.38
CA GLU A 53 16.26 -4.31 -0.71
C GLU A 53 15.02 -3.62 -0.13
N ASN A 54 15.17 -2.43 0.46
CA ASN A 54 14.04 -1.62 0.91
C ASN A 54 13.13 -1.21 -0.27
N ILE A 55 13.72 -0.84 -1.41
CA ILE A 55 12.96 -0.41 -2.60
C ILE A 55 12.16 -1.57 -3.20
N VAL A 56 12.75 -2.77 -3.33
CA VAL A 56 12.09 -3.91 -3.97
C VAL A 56 11.22 -4.74 -3.02
N LEU A 57 11.26 -4.49 -1.71
CA LEU A 57 10.51 -5.24 -0.71
C LEU A 57 8.99 -5.31 -1.03
N PRO A 58 8.30 -4.20 -1.37
CA PRO A 58 6.88 -4.27 -1.72
C PRO A 58 6.60 -5.16 -2.95
N VAL A 59 7.51 -5.17 -3.94
CA VAL A 59 7.39 -5.99 -5.16
C VAL A 59 7.54 -7.48 -4.81
N LYS A 60 8.51 -7.83 -3.96
CA LYS A 60 8.71 -9.20 -3.47
C LYS A 60 7.51 -9.71 -2.67
N LEU A 61 6.92 -8.85 -1.83
CA LEU A 61 5.70 -9.17 -1.06
C LEU A 61 4.46 -9.37 -1.95
N ASP A 62 4.47 -8.85 -3.18
CA ASP A 62 3.43 -9.13 -4.18
C ASP A 62 3.70 -10.41 -5.00
N GLY A 63 4.75 -11.17 -4.67
CA GLY A 63 5.17 -12.36 -5.41
C GLY A 63 5.74 -12.08 -6.80
N ARG A 64 6.07 -10.82 -7.09
CA ARG A 64 6.62 -10.38 -8.38
C ARG A 64 8.15 -10.32 -8.34
N ARG A 65 8.77 -10.40 -9.51
CA ARG A 65 10.22 -10.16 -9.65
C ARG A 65 10.44 -8.67 -9.98
N PRO A 66 11.34 -7.97 -9.27
CA PRO A 66 11.81 -6.66 -9.70
C PRO A 66 12.55 -6.81 -11.03
N ASP A 67 12.42 -5.79 -11.89
CA ASP A 67 13.04 -5.67 -13.21
C ASP A 67 14.52 -5.27 -13.15
#